data_AF-A0AAN5CGT2-F1
#
_entry.id   AF-A0AAN5CGT2-F1
#
_cell.length_a   1.000
_cell.length_b   1.000
_cell.length_c   1.000
_cell.angle_alpha   90.00
_cell.angle_beta   90.00
_cell.angle_gamma   90.00
#
_symmetry.space_group_name_H-M   'P 1'
#
loop_
_entity.id
_entity.type
_entity.pdbx_description
1 polymer ?
#
loop_
_entity_poly.entity_id
_entity_poly.type
_entity_poly.pdbx_seq_one_letter_code
_entity_poly.pdbx_strand_id
1 'polypeptide(L)'
;IVVPHLKPDTDYNFQVMAEFHDGSSLPSEITELHSPPGDVECDCAHACSFEEEDDGSLKSTCFCNPGFELAEDGKSCNPSEAETVTENIFELSTETPSTGEGPEEIPTTP
;
A
#
# COMPACT_ATOMS: atom_id res chain seq x y z
N ILE A 1 -4.49 -2.47 8.20
CA ILE A 1 -4.50 -1.59 9.39
C ILE A 1 -5.70 -0.66 9.25
N VAL A 2 -6.47 -0.46 10.31
CA VAL A 2 -7.64 0.45 10.33
C VAL A 2 -7.46 1.38 11.53
N VAL A 3 -7.64 2.69 11.33
CA VAL A 3 -7.55 3.70 12.40
C VAL A 3 -8.97 4.18 12.71
N PRO A 4 -9.61 3.69 13.79
CA PRO A 4 -10.99 4.04 14.11
C PRO A 4 -11.08 5.40 14.82
N HIS A 5 -12.31 5.94 14.87
CA HIS A 5 -12.67 7.13 15.66
C HIS A 5 -11.92 8.42 15.29
N LEU A 6 -11.62 8.61 14.01
CA LEU A 6 -11.21 9.91 13.51
C LEU A 6 -12.35 10.92 13.69
N LYS A 7 -12.01 12.16 14.04
CA LYS A 7 -12.99 13.24 14.11
C LYS A 7 -13.46 13.56 12.68
N PRO A 8 -14.76 13.83 12.49
CA PRO A 8 -15.25 14.26 11.19
C PRO A 8 -14.69 15.65 10.85
N ASP A 9 -14.65 15.97 9.55
CA ASP A 9 -14.26 17.29 9.02
C ASP A 9 -12.91 17.77 9.59
N THR A 10 -11.90 16.90 9.57
CA THR A 10 -10.60 17.13 10.21
C THR A 10 -9.45 16.64 9.34
N ASP A 11 -8.43 17.48 9.17
CA ASP A 11 -7.20 17.13 8.48
C ASP A 11 -6.26 16.29 9.36
N TYR A 12 -5.80 15.19 8.79
CA TYR A 12 -4.86 14.25 9.41
C TYR A 12 -3.63 14.06 8.53
N ASN A 13 -2.49 13.81 9.19
CA ASN A 13 -1.23 13.45 8.56
C ASN A 13 -0.88 12.01 8.95
N PHE A 14 -0.69 11.16 7.96
CA PHE A 14 -0.34 9.76 8.15
C PHE A 14 1.08 9.48 7.66
N GLN A 15 1.82 8.69 8.43
CA GLN A 15 3.14 8.17 8.06
C GLN A 15 3.25 6.74 8.56
N VAL A 16 3.77 5.86 7.70
CA VAL A 16 4.01 4.46 8.03
C VAL A 16 5.52 4.27 8.23
N MET A 17 5.92 3.52 9.25
CA MET A 17 7.32 3.23 9.53
C MET A 17 7.58 1.72 9.44
N ALA A 18 8.59 1.33 8.68
CA ALA A 18 9.11 -0.03 8.69
C ALA A 18 10.18 -0.15 9.77
N GLU A 19 10.07 -1.13 10.66
CA GLU A 19 11.06 -1.44 11.69
C GLU A 19 11.90 -2.66 11.26
N PHE A 20 13.22 -2.52 11.26
CA PHE A 20 14.16 -3.59 10.90
C PHE A 20 14.65 -4.33 12.15
N HIS A 21 15.14 -5.56 11.95
CA HIS A 21 15.65 -6.39 13.05
C HIS A 21 16.83 -5.75 13.82
N ASP A 22 17.60 -4.89 13.16
CA ASP A 22 18.70 -4.11 13.75
C ASP A 22 18.20 -2.96 14.66
N GLY A 23 16.88 -2.76 14.76
CA GLY A 23 16.27 -1.69 15.55
C GLY A 23 16.22 -0.33 14.86
N SER A 24 16.71 -0.24 13.62
CA SER A 24 16.50 0.93 12.77
C SER A 24 15.08 0.98 12.20
N SER A 25 14.62 2.18 11.86
CA SER A 25 13.31 2.39 11.24
C SER A 25 13.41 3.27 10.00
N LEU A 26 12.69 2.91 8.94
CA LEU A 26 12.55 3.74 7.73
C LEU A 26 11.12 4.28 7.64
N PRO A 27 10.92 5.60 7.77
CA PRO A 27 9.60 6.20 7.57
C PRO A 27 9.26 6.34 6.09
N SER A 28 7.97 6.25 5.78
CA SER A 28 7.41 6.65 4.50
C SER A 28 7.34 8.17 4.37
N GLU A 29 6.93 8.64 3.21
CA GLU A 29 6.46 10.00 3.04
C GLU A 29 5.18 10.24 3.88
N ILE A 30 4.92 11.50 4.24
CA ILE A 30 3.71 11.90 4.94
C ILE A 30 2.59 12.07 3.91
N THR A 31 1.41 11.54 4.20
CA THR A 31 0.20 11.73 3.41
C THR A 31 -0.82 12.52 4.21
N GLU A 32 -1.30 13.62 3.61
CA GLU A 32 -2.39 14.44 4.15
C GLU A 32 -3.74 13.86 3.70
N LEU A 33 -4.68 13.76 4.64
CA LEU A 33 -6.03 13.27 4.40
C LEU A 33 -7.03 14.10 5.20
N HIS A 34 -8.05 14.61 4.51
CA HIS A 34 -9.19 15.25 5.14
C HIS A 34 -10.30 14.21 5.40
N SER A 35 -10.79 14.13 6.63
CA SER A 35 -11.90 13.21 6.96
C SER A 35 -13.24 13.79 6.49
N PRO A 36 -14.19 12.96 6.04
CA PRO A 36 -15.52 13.41 5.65
C PRO A 36 -16.30 13.99 6.85
N PRO A 37 -17.34 14.81 6.60
CA PRO A 37 -18.27 15.26 7.61
C PRO A 37 -19.03 14.07 8.22
N GLY A 38 -19.45 14.22 9.47
CA GLY A 38 -19.92 13.11 10.31
C GLY A 38 -21.22 12.42 9.87
N ASP A 39 -21.92 12.98 8.89
CA ASP A 39 -23.16 12.45 8.34
C ASP A 39 -22.95 11.51 7.14
N VAL A 40 -21.70 11.23 6.76
CA VAL A 40 -21.38 10.37 5.61
C VAL A 40 -20.87 9.00 6.10
N GLU A 41 -21.70 7.97 5.94
CA GLU A 41 -21.35 6.60 6.32
C GLU A 41 -20.75 5.80 5.15
N CYS A 42 -19.73 5.00 5.48
CA CYS A 42 -19.08 4.07 4.56
C CYS A 42 -19.63 2.66 4.76
N ASP A 43 -20.76 2.36 4.11
CA ASP A 43 -21.38 1.03 4.16
C ASP A 43 -20.85 0.14 3.02
N CYS A 44 -19.53 -0.09 3.03
CA CYS A 44 -18.80 -0.93 2.08
C CYS A 44 -18.16 -2.10 2.82
N ALA A 45 -17.99 -3.26 2.16
CA ALA A 45 -17.36 -4.41 2.79
C ALA A 45 -15.86 -4.21 3.11
N HIS A 46 -15.19 -3.26 2.43
CA HIS A 46 -13.75 -3.03 2.57
C HIS A 46 -13.39 -1.56 2.75
N ALA A 47 -13.52 -0.76 1.69
CA ALA A 47 -13.09 0.63 1.68
C ALA A 47 -13.98 1.47 0.77
N CYS A 48 -14.01 2.78 1.02
CA CYS A 48 -14.70 3.77 0.20
C CYS A 48 -13.81 5.00 -0.03
N SER A 49 -14.04 5.65 -1.16
CA SER A 49 -13.64 7.03 -1.40
C SER A 49 -14.86 7.95 -1.24
N PHE A 50 -14.62 9.22 -0.96
CA PHE A 50 -15.65 10.25 -0.92
C PHE A 50 -15.37 11.28 -1.99
N GLU A 51 -16.38 11.61 -2.78
CA GLU A 51 -16.31 12.58 -3.87
C GLU A 51 -17.41 13.63 -3.67
N GLU A 52 -17.07 14.91 -3.81
CA GLU A 52 -18.04 16.01 -3.74
C GLU A 52 -18.84 16.10 -5.04
N GLU A 53 -20.17 16.09 -4.94
CA GLU A 53 -21.08 16.30 -6.06
C GLU A 53 -21.43 17.80 -6.22
N ASP A 54 -22.04 18.18 -7.35
CA ASP A 54 -22.38 19.57 -7.69
C ASP A 54 -23.30 20.28 -6.67
N ASP A 55 -24.07 19.52 -5.89
CA ASP A 55 -24.96 20.04 -4.83
C ASP A 55 -24.23 20.24 -3.48
N GLY A 56 -22.92 19.95 -3.42
CA GLY A 56 -22.13 19.97 -2.18
C GLY A 56 -22.35 18.76 -1.27
N SER A 57 -23.10 17.75 -1.76
CA SER A 57 -23.24 16.46 -1.09
C SER A 57 -22.02 15.59 -1.36
N LEU A 58 -21.61 14.79 -0.38
CA LEU A 58 -20.54 13.81 -0.55
C LEU A 58 -21.11 12.45 -0.91
N LYS A 59 -20.63 11.90 -2.02
CA LYS A 59 -20.95 10.56 -2.46
C LYS A 59 -19.84 9.60 -2.06
N SER A 60 -20.21 8.53 -1.37
CA SER A 60 -19.29 7.43 -1.07
C SER A 60 -19.29 6.41 -2.21
N THR A 61 -18.10 6.11 -2.73
CA THR A 61 -17.88 5.10 -3.77
C THR A 61 -17.05 3.97 -3.18
N CYS A 62 -17.58 2.74 -3.16
CA CYS A 62 -16.86 1.58 -2.64
C CYS A 62 -15.76 1.13 -3.61
N PHE A 63 -14.63 0.68 -3.08
CA PHE A 63 -13.57 0.05 -3.88
C PHE A 63 -12.99 -1.18 -3.18
N CYS A 64 -12.45 -2.09 -4.00
CA CYS A 64 -11.91 -3.37 -3.57
C CYS A 64 -10.38 -3.36 -3.60
N ASN A 65 -9.77 -4.18 -2.73
CA ASN A 65 -8.34 -4.42 -2.76
C ASN A 65 -7.93 -5.18 -4.05
N PRO A 66 -6.66 -5.11 -4.45
CA PRO A 66 -6.16 -5.85 -5.62
C PRO A 66 -6.50 -7.34 -5.55
N GLY A 67 -6.93 -7.92 -6.67
CA GLY A 67 -7.40 -9.31 -6.75
C GLY A 67 -8.89 -9.51 -6.44
N PHE A 68 -9.62 -8.42 -6.18
CA PHE A 68 -11.07 -8.43 -5.97
C PHE A 68 -11.76 -7.37 -6.84
N GLU A 69 -12.98 -7.67 -7.28
CA GLU A 69 -13.82 -6.79 -8.08
C GLU A 69 -15.10 -6.43 -7.35
N LEU A 70 -15.59 -5.21 -7.56
CA LEU A 70 -16.82 -4.72 -6.95
C LEU A 70 -18.01 -5.47 -7.57
N ALA A 71 -18.82 -6.08 -6.72
CA ALA A 71 -20.01 -6.82 -7.10
C ALA A 71 -21.12 -5.88 -7.62
N GLU A 72 -22.15 -6.47 -8.25
CA GLU A 72 -23.29 -5.73 -8.81
C GLU A 72 -24.08 -4.92 -7.76
N ASP A 73 -24.00 -5.30 -6.48
CA ASP A 73 -24.59 -4.53 -5.38
C ASP A 73 -23.82 -3.24 -5.03
N GLY A 74 -22.64 -3.04 -5.63
CA GLY A 74 -21.82 -1.84 -5.45
C GLY A 74 -21.16 -1.71 -4.08
N LYS A 75 -21.23 -2.73 -3.22
CA LYS A 75 -20.71 -2.70 -1.84
C LYS A 75 -19.79 -3.89 -1.53
N SER A 76 -20.10 -5.05 -2.08
CA SER A 76 -19.41 -6.30 -1.84
C SER A 76 -18.25 -6.47 -2.81
N CYS A 77 -17.19 -7.16 -2.37
CA CYS A 77 -16.05 -7.47 -3.22
C CYS A 77 -15.98 -8.98 -3.45
N ASN A 78 -16.05 -9.38 -4.71
CA ASN A 78 -15.89 -10.76 -5.12
C ASN A 78 -14.43 -10.99 -5.55
N PRO A 79 -13.87 -12.20 -5.35
CA PRO A 79 -12.57 -12.51 -5.92
C PRO A 79 -12.65 -12.28 -7.43
N SER A 80 -11.72 -11.49 -7.96
CA SER A 80 -11.63 -11.28 -9.39
C SER A 80 -11.30 -12.62 -10.01
N GLU A 81 -12.04 -13.03 -11.03
CA GLU A 81 -11.60 -14.13 -11.92
C GLU A 81 -10.47 -13.61 -12.81
N ALA A 82 -9.41 -13.07 -12.19
CA ALA A 82 -8.16 -12.84 -12.87
C ALA A 82 -7.64 -14.23 -13.23
N GLU A 83 -7.83 -14.59 -14.51
CA GLU A 83 -7.13 -15.67 -15.16
C GLU A 83 -5.70 -15.67 -14.65
N THR A 84 -5.27 -16.83 -14.14
CA THR A 84 -3.92 -17.10 -13.66
C THR A 84 -2.93 -16.24 -14.41
N VAL A 85 -2.45 -15.17 -13.79
CA VAL A 85 -1.30 -14.45 -14.33
C VAL A 85 -0.20 -15.48 -14.27
N THR A 86 0.05 -16.16 -15.39
CA THR A 86 1.28 -16.93 -15.58
C THR A 86 2.37 -15.98 -15.17
N GLU A 87 2.97 -16.31 -14.05
CA GLU A 87 3.97 -15.52 -13.39
C GLU A 87 5.07 -15.30 -14.43
N ASN A 88 5.06 -14.15 -15.08
CA ASN A 88 6.28 -13.59 -15.63
C ASN A 88 7.09 -13.16 -14.40
N ILE A 89 7.63 -14.18 -13.71
CA ILE A 89 8.76 -14.07 -12.82
C ILE A 89 9.78 -13.33 -13.67
N PHE A 90 9.96 -12.06 -13.38
CA PHE A 90 11.14 -11.36 -13.83
C PHE A 90 12.27 -12.15 -13.18
N GLU A 91 12.89 -13.05 -13.95
CA GLU A 91 14.12 -13.69 -13.54
C GLU A 91 15.10 -12.55 -13.31
N LEU A 92 15.23 -12.17 -12.04
CA LEU A 92 16.32 -11.34 -11.58
C LEU A 92 17.55 -12.18 -11.92
N SER A 93 18.22 -11.83 -13.02
CA SER A 93 19.49 -12.45 -13.37
C SER A 93 20.37 -12.36 -12.15
N THR A 94 20.49 -13.46 -11.40
CA THR A 94 21.51 -13.65 -10.41
C THR A 94 22.79 -13.84 -11.21
N GLU A 95 23.32 -12.73 -11.72
CA GLU A 95 24.73 -12.66 -12.04
C GLU A 95 25.43 -12.83 -10.70
N THR A 96 25.78 -14.09 -10.42
CA THR A 96 26.74 -14.43 -9.38
C THR A 96 27.90 -13.45 -9.53
N PRO A 97 28.28 -12.66 -8.51
CA PRO A 97 29.55 -11.99 -8.55
C PRO A 97 30.59 -13.11 -8.68
N SER A 98 31.11 -13.30 -9.90
CA SER A 98 32.27 -14.15 -10.12
C SER A 98 33.30 -13.63 -9.16
N THR A 99 33.72 -14.51 -8.25
CA THR A 99 34.69 -14.21 -7.21
C THR A 99 35.86 -13.51 -7.90
N GLY A 100 35.94 -12.21 -7.69
CA GLY A 100 37.11 -11.44 -8.09
C GLY A 100 38.23 -11.98 -7.24
N GLU A 101 39.25 -12.50 -7.91
CA GLU A 101 40.52 -12.88 -7.31
C GLU A 101 40.92 -11.77 -6.34
N GLY A 102 41.07 -12.12 -5.06
CA GLY A 102 41.57 -11.20 -4.06
C GLY A 102 42.93 -10.67 -4.50
N PRO A 103 43.29 -9.42 -4.14
CA PRO A 103 44.57 -8.85 -4.53
C PRO A 103 45.72 -9.74 -4.04
N GLU A 104 46.64 -10.04 -4.95
CA GLU A 104 47.83 -10.87 -4.73
C GLU A 104 48.62 -10.36 -3.51
N GLU A 105 48.90 -11.27 -2.58
CA GLU A 105 49.60 -10.96 -1.33
C GLU A 105 51.09 -10.76 -1.62
N ILE A 106 51.60 -9.56 -1.36
CA ILE A 106 53.03 -9.25 -1.48
C ILE A 106 53.80 -10.02 -0.40
N PRO A 107 54.77 -10.89 -0.75
CA PRO A 107 55.53 -11.61 0.26
C PRO A 107 56.43 -10.65 1.04
N THR A 108 56.17 -10.51 2.34
CA THR A 108 57.11 -9.89 3.29
C THR A 108 57.83 -11.01 4.02
N THR A 109 59.05 -11.32 3.58
CA THR A 109 59.96 -12.26 4.26
C THR A 109 60.83 -11.48 5.26
N PRO A 110 61.11 -12.02 6.46
CA PRO A 110 61.86 -11.34 7.54
C PRO A 110 63.32 -11.01 7.22
#